data_AF-A0A1X7TSW3-F1
#
_entry.id   AF-A0A1X7TSW3-F1
#
_cell.length_a   1.000
_cell.length_b   1.000
_cell.length_c   1.000
_cell.angle_alpha   90.00
_cell.angle_beta   90.00
_cell.angle_gamma   90.00
#
_symmetry.space_group_name_H-M   'P 1'
#
loop_
_entity.id
_entity.type
_entity.pdbx_description
1 polymer ?
#
loop_
_entity_poly.entity_id
_entity_poly.type
_entity_poly.pdbx_seq_one_letter_code
_entity_poly.pdbx_strand_id
1 'polypeptide(L)'
;MFETKKDEDHVLHSLIELKKEFASLMVKVQRAFDEKVASDAKLLTDLRRWIEAYMHWSEPNDKLTNASLDETFKIIYPFYDFIDCNLIVDMSKVFLQNFKFRSDDKLDIVSELQQYKEEADKLRFSAEVKQLNEAISKIYEGHIADTSNMPMISMKLHDQWHGSNINGLSLLIHNLLPIGHQQSIMKYITIISGCILIKYSVYYGSTADSLIEYTQKKLQFMRLIGIFSLYINDHPVLIEDENMNFTFELALLEAVTAGNNEAVEFLLQLETVNIDHTNEEGKTALMLACERGHEDIVHSLLSAGANVDIQDNEESTALMMARKYNYISIIHMLLQANANPHLKTKEDLFDIHVD
;
A
#
# COMPACT_ATOMS: atom_id res chain seq x y z
N MET A 1 -28.39 14.96 13.77
CA MET A 1 -29.63 14.20 14.01
C MET A 1 -30.19 13.93 12.62
N PHE A 2 -30.59 12.71 12.28
CA PHE A 2 -31.32 12.50 11.03
C PHE A 2 -32.42 13.54 10.92
N GLU A 3 -32.62 14.09 9.72
CA GLU A 3 -33.69 15.06 9.51
C GLU A 3 -35.05 14.44 9.87
N THR A 4 -35.20 13.10 9.76
CA THR A 4 -36.37 12.37 10.21
C THR A 4 -36.07 10.95 10.74
N LYS A 5 -36.93 10.41 11.62
CA LYS A 5 -36.92 8.99 12.07
C LYS A 5 -37.00 7.99 10.89
N LYS A 6 -37.57 8.44 9.77
CA LYS A 6 -37.72 7.66 8.54
C LYS A 6 -36.37 7.39 7.86
N ASP A 7 -35.41 8.30 7.98
CA ASP A 7 -34.08 8.16 7.38
C ASP A 7 -33.22 7.15 8.17
N GLU A 8 -33.36 7.15 9.49
CA GLU A 8 -32.76 6.16 10.38
C GLU A 8 -33.29 4.74 10.09
N ASP A 9 -34.62 4.59 10.00
CA ASP A 9 -35.27 3.33 9.66
C ASP A 9 -34.85 2.83 8.27
N HIS A 10 -34.65 3.74 7.31
CA HIS A 10 -34.19 3.43 5.96
C HIS A 10 -32.74 2.92 5.91
N VAL A 11 -31.81 3.60 6.61
CA VAL A 11 -30.41 3.16 6.70
C VAL A 11 -30.30 1.82 7.41
N LEU A 12 -31.04 1.64 8.52
CA LEU A 12 -31.05 0.37 9.25
C LEU A 12 -31.60 -0.78 8.38
N HIS A 13 -32.68 -0.53 7.63
CA HIS A 13 -33.22 -1.52 6.71
C HIS A 13 -32.22 -1.89 5.62
N SER A 14 -31.56 -0.89 5.01
CA SER A 14 -30.55 -1.10 3.96
C SER A 14 -29.36 -1.93 4.47
N LEU A 15 -28.88 -1.66 5.69
CA LEU A 15 -27.81 -2.44 6.32
C LEU A 15 -28.22 -3.90 6.58
N ILE A 16 -29.45 -4.14 7.01
CA ILE A 16 -29.97 -5.48 7.25
C ILE A 16 -30.07 -6.27 5.94
N GLU A 17 -30.56 -5.65 4.87
CA GLU A 17 -30.68 -6.31 3.57
C GLU A 17 -29.31 -6.61 2.96
N LEU A 18 -28.37 -5.65 2.98
CA LEU A 18 -26.99 -5.89 2.53
C LEU A 18 -26.33 -7.04 3.30
N LYS A 19 -26.48 -7.08 4.64
CA LYS A 19 -25.92 -8.16 5.45
C LYS A 19 -26.48 -9.54 5.06
N LYS A 20 -27.78 -9.63 4.80
CA LYS A 20 -28.43 -10.89 4.36
C LYS A 20 -27.94 -11.30 2.98
N GLU A 21 -27.88 -10.34 2.06
CA GLU A 21 -27.40 -10.57 0.70
C GLU A 21 -25.95 -11.03 0.68
N PHE A 22 -25.07 -10.36 1.44
CA PHE A 22 -23.68 -10.75 1.59
C PHE A 22 -23.52 -12.17 2.16
N ALA A 23 -24.30 -12.52 3.18
CA ALA A 23 -24.27 -13.88 3.72
C ALA A 23 -24.66 -14.93 2.66
N SER A 24 -25.65 -14.62 1.81
CA SER A 24 -26.02 -15.49 0.69
C SER A 24 -24.91 -15.59 -0.36
N LEU A 25 -24.28 -14.46 -0.71
CA LEU A 25 -23.16 -14.41 -1.65
C LEU A 25 -21.95 -15.18 -1.12
N MET A 26 -21.59 -15.03 0.16
CA MET A 26 -20.47 -15.77 0.75
C MET A 26 -20.65 -17.28 0.68
N VAL A 27 -21.87 -17.78 0.90
CA VAL A 27 -22.17 -19.21 0.73
C VAL A 27 -21.97 -19.64 -0.73
N LYS A 28 -22.40 -18.82 -1.71
CA LYS A 28 -22.13 -19.07 -3.13
C LYS A 28 -20.62 -19.07 -3.42
N VAL A 29 -19.88 -18.11 -2.89
CA VAL A 29 -18.43 -17.97 -3.12
C VAL A 29 -17.69 -19.18 -2.60
N GLN A 30 -17.93 -19.56 -1.35
CA GLN A 30 -17.31 -20.74 -0.74
C GLN A 30 -17.60 -22.00 -1.55
N ARG A 31 -18.86 -22.21 -1.95
CA ARG A 31 -19.24 -23.35 -2.80
C ARG A 31 -18.55 -23.34 -4.17
N ALA A 32 -18.40 -22.17 -4.79
CA ALA A 32 -17.71 -22.04 -6.07
C ALA A 32 -16.22 -22.39 -5.94
N PHE A 33 -15.57 -21.97 -4.85
CA PHE A 33 -14.20 -22.38 -4.54
C PHE A 33 -14.10 -23.87 -4.24
N ASP A 34 -15.04 -24.47 -3.50
CA ASP A 34 -15.07 -25.92 -3.27
C ASP A 34 -15.08 -26.71 -4.59
N GLU A 35 -15.97 -26.34 -5.52
CA GLU A 35 -16.06 -26.97 -6.85
C GLU A 35 -14.79 -26.78 -7.67
N LYS A 36 -14.20 -25.59 -7.62
CA LYS A 36 -12.97 -25.26 -8.36
C LYS A 36 -11.74 -25.99 -7.81
N VAL A 37 -11.56 -26.03 -6.50
CA VAL A 37 -10.47 -26.77 -5.85
C VAL A 37 -10.61 -28.28 -6.08
N ALA A 38 -11.84 -28.80 -6.11
CA ALA A 38 -12.08 -30.20 -6.47
C ALA A 38 -11.69 -30.52 -7.92
N SER A 39 -11.81 -29.55 -8.84
CA SER A 39 -11.46 -29.70 -10.26
C SER A 39 -9.97 -29.43 -10.58
N ASP A 40 -9.30 -28.61 -9.77
CA ASP A 40 -7.91 -28.20 -9.97
C ASP A 40 -7.13 -28.28 -8.65
N ALA A 41 -6.28 -29.31 -8.55
CA ALA A 41 -5.47 -29.59 -7.37
C ALA A 41 -4.43 -28.50 -7.05
N LYS A 42 -4.09 -27.62 -8.00
CA LYS A 42 -3.13 -26.52 -7.77
C LYS A 42 -3.80 -25.23 -7.32
N LEU A 43 -5.10 -25.07 -7.57
CA LEU A 43 -5.83 -23.82 -7.32
C LEU A 43 -5.75 -23.39 -5.86
N LEU A 44 -5.83 -24.31 -4.91
CA LEU A 44 -5.70 -23.97 -3.49
C LEU A 44 -4.30 -23.45 -3.13
N THR A 45 -3.25 -24.00 -3.74
CA THR A 45 -1.88 -23.50 -3.56
C THR A 45 -1.72 -22.11 -4.15
N ASP A 46 -2.25 -21.87 -5.36
CA ASP A 46 -2.18 -20.58 -6.03
C ASP A 46 -3.03 -19.52 -5.32
N LEU A 47 -4.19 -19.91 -4.79
CA LEU A 47 -5.06 -19.07 -3.95
C LEU A 47 -4.32 -18.57 -2.71
N ARG A 48 -3.66 -19.46 -1.97
CA ARG A 48 -2.91 -19.09 -0.76
C ARG A 48 -1.77 -18.13 -1.09
N ARG A 49 -0.99 -18.42 -2.13
CA ARG A 49 0.11 -17.55 -2.59
C ARG A 49 -0.40 -16.18 -3.04
N TRP A 50 -1.53 -16.16 -3.74
CA TRP A 50 -2.15 -14.92 -4.15
C TRP A 50 -2.61 -14.10 -2.94
N ILE A 51 -3.21 -14.73 -1.91
CA ILE A 51 -3.58 -14.04 -0.68
C ILE A 51 -2.34 -13.50 0.04
N GLU A 52 -1.28 -14.30 0.18
CA GLU A 52 -0.02 -13.87 0.81
C GLU A 52 0.58 -12.65 0.11
N ALA A 53 0.60 -12.67 -1.23
CA ALA A 53 1.08 -11.55 -2.05
C ALA A 53 0.15 -10.33 -1.97
N TYR A 54 -1.18 -10.54 -2.07
CA TYR A 54 -2.19 -9.48 -2.01
C TYR A 54 -2.19 -8.76 -0.66
N MET A 55 -1.95 -9.51 0.42
CA MET A 55 -1.91 -8.99 1.78
C MET A 55 -0.51 -8.50 2.20
N HIS A 56 0.50 -8.62 1.33
CA HIS A 56 1.90 -8.30 1.62
C HIS A 56 2.41 -8.91 2.93
N TRP A 57 2.06 -10.17 3.21
CA TRP A 57 2.58 -10.86 4.39
C TRP A 57 4.07 -11.21 4.17
N SER A 58 4.97 -10.45 4.80
CA SER A 58 6.42 -10.56 4.63
C SER A 58 7.03 -11.81 5.28
N GLU A 59 7.87 -12.54 4.53
CA GLU A 59 8.62 -13.78 4.91
C GLU A 59 7.73 -14.96 5.37
N PRO A 60 8.19 -16.23 5.49
CA PRO A 60 7.30 -17.40 5.53
C PRO A 60 6.56 -17.50 6.87
N ASN A 61 5.59 -16.63 7.05
CA ASN A 61 4.51 -16.79 7.99
C ASN A 61 3.67 -17.93 7.43
N ASP A 62 3.92 -19.15 7.92
CA ASP A 62 3.23 -20.38 7.58
C ASP A 62 1.71 -20.36 7.85
N LYS A 63 1.07 -19.19 7.99
CA LYS A 63 -0.34 -19.00 8.30
C LYS A 63 -1.23 -19.77 7.33
N LEU A 64 -0.93 -19.71 6.04
CA LEU A 64 -1.67 -20.43 5.00
C LEU A 64 -0.97 -21.70 4.52
N THR A 65 0.27 -21.95 4.95
CA THR A 65 1.02 -23.17 4.60
C THR A 65 0.24 -24.39 5.05
N ASN A 66 -0.22 -25.18 4.07
CA ASN A 66 -1.10 -26.34 4.24
C ASN A 66 -2.54 -26.09 4.74
N ALA A 67 -2.98 -24.85 4.93
CA ALA A 67 -4.33 -24.52 5.43
C ALA A 67 -5.43 -24.91 4.44
N SER A 68 -6.36 -25.80 4.81
CA SER A 68 -7.54 -26.15 4.00
C SER A 68 -8.31 -24.91 3.51
N LEU A 69 -9.19 -25.07 2.52
CA LEU A 69 -9.97 -23.94 2.01
C LEU A 69 -10.78 -23.25 3.12
N ASP A 70 -11.39 -24.02 4.02
CA ASP A 70 -12.13 -23.50 5.17
C ASP A 70 -11.21 -22.76 6.17
N GLU A 71 -10.04 -23.31 6.47
CA GLU A 71 -9.03 -22.62 7.31
C GLU A 71 -8.54 -21.34 6.65
N THR A 72 -8.34 -21.36 5.32
CA THR A 72 -7.97 -20.18 4.54
C THR A 72 -9.01 -19.08 4.72
N PHE A 73 -10.31 -19.39 4.52
CA PHE A 73 -11.40 -18.44 4.74
C PHE A 73 -11.49 -17.93 6.19
N LYS A 74 -11.23 -18.78 7.19
CA LYS A 74 -11.19 -18.34 8.60
C LYS A 74 -10.04 -17.38 8.88
N ILE A 75 -8.87 -17.63 8.28
CA ILE A 75 -7.70 -16.78 8.42
C ILE A 75 -7.94 -15.41 7.78
N ILE A 76 -8.60 -15.38 6.61
CA ILE A 76 -8.90 -14.13 5.91
C ILE A 76 -10.18 -13.43 6.39
N TYR A 77 -11.03 -14.10 7.18
CA TYR A 77 -12.28 -13.56 7.71
C TYR A 77 -12.16 -12.17 8.35
N PRO A 78 -11.11 -11.85 9.13
CA PRO A 78 -10.96 -10.52 9.73
C PRO A 78 -10.68 -9.38 8.75
N PHE A 79 -10.41 -9.68 7.48
CA PHE A 79 -9.97 -8.71 6.46
C PHE A 79 -11.07 -8.33 5.46
N TYR A 80 -12.30 -8.76 5.70
CA TYR A 80 -13.46 -8.32 4.92
C TYR A 80 -14.72 -8.30 5.79
N ASP A 81 -15.71 -7.50 5.42
CA ASP A 81 -17.06 -7.58 5.95
C ASP A 81 -18.10 -7.31 4.85
N PHE A 82 -19.37 -7.19 5.24
CA PHE A 82 -20.46 -6.97 4.29
C PHE A 82 -20.44 -5.55 3.70
N ILE A 83 -19.74 -4.59 4.29
CA ILE A 83 -19.57 -3.23 3.73
C ILE A 83 -18.26 -3.13 2.94
N ASP A 84 -17.16 -3.69 3.47
CA ASP A 84 -15.85 -3.72 2.82
C ASP A 84 -15.49 -5.14 2.38
N CYS A 85 -15.90 -5.48 1.15
CA CYS A 85 -15.78 -6.83 0.58
C CYS A 85 -14.72 -6.93 -0.52
N ASN A 86 -13.81 -5.95 -0.64
CA ASN A 86 -12.82 -5.86 -1.73
C ASN A 86 -11.99 -7.14 -1.87
N LEU A 87 -11.48 -7.67 -0.75
CA LEU A 87 -10.70 -8.91 -0.74
C LEU A 87 -11.45 -10.08 -1.39
N ILE A 88 -12.73 -10.26 -1.05
CA ILE A 88 -13.55 -11.35 -1.61
C ILE A 88 -13.83 -11.12 -3.10
N VAL A 89 -14.10 -9.87 -3.49
CA VAL A 89 -14.36 -9.50 -4.88
C VAL A 89 -13.12 -9.77 -5.75
N ASP A 90 -11.95 -9.28 -5.34
CA ASP A 90 -10.73 -9.39 -6.14
C ASP A 90 -10.20 -10.82 -6.18
N MET A 91 -10.28 -11.55 -5.06
CA MET A 91 -10.02 -12.98 -5.03
C MET A 91 -10.93 -13.74 -5.99
N SER A 92 -12.22 -13.39 -6.03
CA SER A 92 -13.18 -14.05 -6.94
C SER A 92 -12.93 -13.69 -8.41
N LYS A 93 -12.50 -12.46 -8.73
CA LYS A 93 -12.09 -12.09 -10.10
C LYS A 93 -10.93 -12.94 -10.60
N VAL A 94 -9.97 -13.25 -9.74
CA VAL A 94 -8.79 -14.03 -10.14
C VAL A 94 -9.14 -15.51 -10.35
N PHE A 95 -9.89 -16.10 -9.42
CA PHE A 95 -10.06 -17.56 -9.38
C PHE A 95 -11.42 -18.07 -9.88
N LEU A 96 -12.44 -17.21 -9.89
CA LEU A 96 -13.83 -17.55 -10.24
C LEU A 96 -14.35 -16.77 -11.46
N GLN A 97 -13.48 -16.17 -12.26
CA GLN A 97 -13.88 -15.44 -13.46
C GLN A 97 -14.78 -16.30 -14.36
N ASN A 98 -15.92 -15.75 -14.77
CA ASN A 98 -16.92 -16.40 -15.60
C ASN A 98 -17.53 -17.70 -14.99
N PHE A 99 -17.34 -17.93 -13.68
CA PHE A 99 -17.88 -19.12 -13.01
C PHE A 99 -19.39 -19.00 -12.81
N LYS A 100 -20.13 -19.99 -13.31
CA LYS A 100 -21.58 -20.12 -13.14
C LYS A 100 -21.91 -21.48 -12.57
N PHE A 101 -22.89 -21.54 -11.66
CA PHE A 101 -23.40 -22.81 -11.15
C PHE A 101 -24.25 -23.52 -12.19
N ARG A 102 -24.96 -22.76 -13.03
CA ARG A 102 -25.75 -23.27 -14.14
C ARG A 102 -25.49 -22.46 -15.41
N SER A 103 -25.53 -23.12 -16.55
CA SER A 103 -25.30 -22.47 -17.85
C SER A 103 -26.33 -21.36 -18.17
N ASP A 104 -27.53 -21.43 -17.58
CA ASP A 104 -28.62 -20.47 -17.74
C ASP A 104 -28.63 -19.35 -16.68
N ASP A 105 -27.71 -19.35 -15.72
CA ASP A 105 -27.59 -18.27 -14.74
C ASP A 105 -27.28 -16.95 -15.47
N LYS A 106 -28.06 -15.91 -15.14
CA LYS A 106 -27.99 -14.60 -15.80
C LYS A 106 -26.63 -13.93 -15.61
N LEU A 107 -26.07 -14.03 -14.41
CA LEU A 107 -24.80 -13.45 -14.02
C LEU A 107 -23.88 -14.56 -13.52
N ASP A 108 -22.57 -14.37 -13.72
CA ASP A 108 -21.58 -15.15 -12.99
C ASP A 108 -21.41 -14.60 -11.57
N ILE A 109 -20.75 -15.40 -10.72
CA ILE A 109 -20.59 -15.06 -9.31
C ILE A 109 -19.78 -13.76 -9.10
N VAL A 110 -18.84 -13.46 -9.98
CA VAL A 110 -18.01 -12.25 -9.92
C VAL A 110 -18.85 -11.01 -10.21
N SER A 111 -19.75 -11.11 -11.19
CA SER A 111 -20.68 -10.03 -11.56
C SER A 111 -21.69 -9.76 -10.43
N GLU A 112 -22.21 -10.82 -9.78
CA GLU A 112 -23.06 -10.66 -8.59
C GLU A 112 -22.33 -9.94 -7.45
N LEU A 113 -21.10 -10.35 -7.15
CA LEU A 113 -20.26 -9.70 -6.12
C LEU A 113 -19.93 -8.24 -6.45
N GLN A 114 -19.64 -7.94 -7.72
CA GLN A 114 -19.34 -6.59 -8.16
C GLN A 114 -20.57 -5.67 -8.03
N GLN A 115 -21.75 -6.17 -8.39
CA GLN A 115 -23.00 -5.44 -8.19
C GLN A 115 -23.28 -5.20 -6.69
N TYR A 116 -23.07 -6.21 -5.85
CA TYR A 116 -23.19 -6.07 -4.40
C TYR A 116 -22.25 -4.99 -3.85
N LYS A 117 -20.98 -5.01 -4.27
CA LYS A 117 -19.99 -4.01 -3.86
C LYS A 117 -20.43 -2.59 -4.21
N GLU A 118 -20.97 -2.38 -5.41
CA GLU A 118 -21.47 -1.06 -5.83
C GLU A 118 -22.62 -0.57 -4.94
N GLU A 119 -23.54 -1.45 -4.54
CA GLU A 119 -24.62 -1.10 -3.61
C GLU A 119 -24.09 -0.83 -2.19
N ALA A 120 -23.13 -1.63 -1.71
CA ALA A 120 -22.48 -1.40 -0.43
C ALA A 120 -21.71 -0.06 -0.40
N ASP A 121 -20.99 0.28 -1.47
CA ASP A 121 -20.29 1.55 -1.63
C ASP A 121 -21.27 2.74 -1.67
N LYS A 122 -22.38 2.62 -2.41
CA LYS A 122 -23.43 3.65 -2.43
C LYS A 122 -23.96 3.95 -1.04
N LEU A 123 -24.21 2.92 -0.23
CA LEU A 123 -24.66 3.10 1.15
C LEU A 123 -23.54 3.72 2.01
N ARG A 124 -22.31 3.20 1.92
CA ARG A 124 -21.14 3.66 2.68
C ARG A 124 -20.89 5.16 2.51
N PHE A 125 -21.06 5.67 1.29
CA PHE A 125 -20.85 7.08 0.94
C PHE A 125 -22.13 7.91 0.86
N SER A 126 -23.26 7.37 1.32
CA SER A 126 -24.55 8.06 1.32
C SER A 126 -24.57 9.27 2.28
N ALA A 127 -25.40 10.26 1.96
CA ALA A 127 -25.56 11.45 2.79
C ALA A 127 -26.14 11.08 4.17
N GLU A 128 -27.03 10.09 4.21
CA GLU A 128 -27.72 9.60 5.40
C GLU A 128 -26.74 8.92 6.37
N VAL A 129 -25.81 8.11 5.87
CA VAL A 129 -24.74 7.49 6.69
C VAL A 129 -23.76 8.54 7.20
N LYS A 130 -23.44 9.56 6.39
CA LYS A 130 -22.60 10.69 6.83
C LYS A 130 -23.28 11.48 7.95
N GLN A 131 -24.56 11.81 7.79
CA GLN A 131 -25.36 12.50 8.80
C GLN A 131 -25.53 11.67 10.08
N LEU A 132 -25.69 10.35 9.97
CA LEU A 132 -25.72 9.43 11.09
C LEU A 132 -24.41 9.48 11.87
N ASN A 133 -23.27 9.37 11.19
CA ASN A 133 -21.96 9.45 11.82
C ASN A 133 -21.77 10.79 12.54
N GLU A 134 -22.10 11.92 11.90
CA GLU A 134 -22.04 13.25 12.51
C GLU A 134 -23.00 13.40 13.72
N ALA A 135 -24.17 12.77 13.66
CA ALA A 135 -25.15 12.77 14.75
C ALA A 135 -24.69 11.92 15.95
N ILE A 136 -24.19 10.71 15.70
CA ILE A 136 -23.63 9.82 16.73
C ILE A 136 -22.47 10.52 17.42
N SER A 137 -21.56 11.15 16.66
CA SER A 137 -20.43 11.90 17.23
C SER A 137 -20.86 13.03 18.17
N LYS A 138 -21.98 13.71 17.88
CA LYS A 138 -22.53 14.78 18.73
C LYS A 138 -23.29 14.28 19.96
N ILE A 139 -23.94 13.11 19.87
CA ILE A 139 -24.79 12.54 20.95
C ILE A 139 -23.93 11.77 21.96
N TYR A 140 -22.91 11.06 21.50
CA TYR A 140 -22.13 10.12 22.30
C TYR A 140 -20.71 10.62 22.64
N GLU A 141 -20.47 11.94 22.59
CA GLU A 141 -19.21 12.56 23.05
C GLU A 141 -18.80 12.13 24.48
N GLY A 142 -19.73 11.62 25.30
CA GLY A 142 -19.49 11.28 26.70
C GLY A 142 -19.26 9.81 27.08
N HIS A 143 -19.34 8.81 26.20
CA HIS A 143 -19.17 7.39 26.59
C HIS A 143 -18.55 6.51 25.48
N ILE A 144 -17.42 6.95 24.94
CA ILE A 144 -16.47 6.00 24.37
C ILE A 144 -15.86 5.25 25.58
N ALA A 145 -15.80 3.92 25.54
CA ALA A 145 -15.06 3.13 26.55
C ALA A 145 -13.70 3.79 26.77
N ASP A 146 -13.29 4.04 28.01
CA ASP A 146 -12.12 4.87 28.37
C ASP A 146 -10.94 4.69 27.39
N THR A 147 -10.89 5.57 26.39
CA THR A 147 -9.87 5.58 25.33
C THR A 147 -8.61 6.30 25.79
N SER A 148 -8.57 6.83 27.02
CA SER A 148 -7.39 7.55 27.52
C SER A 148 -6.12 6.69 27.51
N ASN A 149 -6.26 5.36 27.55
CA ASN A 149 -5.17 4.41 27.45
C ASN A 149 -4.95 3.83 26.03
N MET A 150 -5.73 4.23 25.01
CA MET A 150 -5.51 3.74 23.64
C MET A 150 -4.38 4.52 22.97
N PRO A 151 -3.44 3.84 22.29
CA PRO A 151 -2.36 4.50 21.57
C PRO A 151 -2.91 5.40 20.43
N MET A 152 -2.73 6.70 20.58
CA MET A 152 -2.98 7.70 19.56
C MET A 152 -1.69 7.94 18.78
N ILE A 153 -1.71 7.70 17.47
CA ILE A 153 -0.59 8.06 16.59
C ILE A 153 -0.94 9.40 15.93
N SER A 154 -0.16 10.43 16.24
CA SER A 154 -0.25 11.74 15.62
C SER A 154 0.96 11.95 14.72
N MET A 155 0.73 12.13 13.42
CA MET A 155 1.79 12.32 12.41
C MET A 155 1.64 13.64 11.69
N LYS A 156 2.70 14.45 11.71
CA LYS A 156 2.80 15.63 10.85
C LYS A 156 3.51 15.24 9.55
N LEU A 157 2.81 15.41 8.44
CA LEU A 157 3.35 15.18 7.11
C LEU A 157 3.82 16.49 6.49
N HIS A 158 4.80 16.39 5.60
CA HIS A 158 5.22 17.52 4.77
C HIS A 158 4.11 17.96 3.80
N ASP A 159 4.14 19.23 3.40
CA ASP A 159 3.14 19.80 2.48
C ASP A 159 3.10 19.13 1.09
N GLN A 160 4.17 18.43 0.69
CA GLN A 160 4.18 17.67 -0.56
C GLN A 160 3.15 16.51 -0.56
N TRP A 161 2.73 16.05 0.62
CA TRP A 161 1.67 15.06 0.76
C TRP A 161 0.27 15.59 0.45
N HIS A 162 0.05 16.91 0.37
CA HIS A 162 -1.27 17.48 0.01
C HIS A 162 -1.71 17.09 -1.40
N GLY A 163 -0.77 16.72 -2.28
CA GLY A 163 -1.05 16.20 -3.62
C GLY A 163 -1.31 14.70 -3.69
N SER A 164 -1.03 13.95 -2.61
CA SER A 164 -1.17 12.49 -2.59
C SER A 164 -2.63 12.08 -2.49
N ASN A 165 -3.04 11.13 -3.34
CA ASN A 165 -4.39 10.58 -3.31
C ASN A 165 -4.59 9.62 -2.11
N ILE A 166 -5.84 9.17 -1.90
CA ILE A 166 -6.18 8.25 -0.79
C ILE A 166 -5.38 6.94 -0.82
N ASN A 167 -4.90 6.52 -2.00
CA ASN A 167 -4.10 5.31 -2.16
C ASN A 167 -2.69 5.50 -1.59
N GLY A 168 -2.05 6.64 -1.85
CA GLY A 168 -0.74 6.96 -1.27
C GLY A 168 -0.78 7.04 0.26
N LEU A 169 -1.88 7.57 0.82
CA LEU A 169 -2.12 7.58 2.26
C LEU A 169 -2.39 6.18 2.84
N SER A 170 -3.17 5.36 2.14
CA SER A 170 -3.39 3.97 2.53
C SER A 170 -2.08 3.18 2.54
N LEU A 171 -1.24 3.40 1.53
CA LEU A 171 0.07 2.76 1.41
C LEU A 171 1.01 3.19 2.54
N LEU A 172 1.02 4.48 2.91
CA LEU A 172 1.80 4.99 4.04
C LEU A 172 1.46 4.24 5.33
N ILE A 173 0.17 4.10 5.60
CA ILE A 173 -0.35 3.45 6.81
C ILE A 173 -0.03 1.96 6.81
N HIS A 174 -0.10 1.32 5.64
CA HIS A 174 0.26 -0.08 5.47
C HIS A 174 1.73 -0.33 5.82
N ASN A 175 2.65 0.52 5.36
CA ASN A 175 4.10 0.35 5.59
C ASN A 175 4.54 0.76 7.00
N LEU A 176 3.83 1.69 7.63
CA LEU A 176 4.19 2.21 8.94
C LEU A 176 3.69 1.35 10.11
N LEU A 177 2.62 0.56 9.95
CA LEU A 177 1.94 -0.14 11.05
C LEU A 177 2.07 -1.68 10.96
N PRO A 178 2.08 -2.42 12.08
CA PRO A 178 2.17 -3.87 12.08
C PRO A 178 1.00 -4.56 11.33
N ILE A 179 1.35 -5.54 10.48
CA ILE A 179 0.48 -6.28 9.55
C ILE A 179 -0.70 -7.00 10.25
N GLY A 180 -0.59 -7.31 11.55
CA GLY A 180 -1.63 -8.03 12.33
C GLY A 180 -2.78 -7.17 12.87
N HIS A 181 -2.75 -5.86 12.66
CA HIS A 181 -3.66 -4.91 13.31
C HIS A 181 -4.37 -3.97 12.31
N GLN A 182 -4.36 -4.35 11.04
CA GLN A 182 -4.98 -3.64 9.91
C GLN A 182 -6.53 -3.71 9.91
N GLN A 183 -7.15 -3.89 11.08
CA GLN A 183 -8.62 -3.91 11.18
C GLN A 183 -9.16 -2.50 11.01
N SER A 184 -9.67 -2.21 9.81
CA SER A 184 -10.47 -1.03 9.46
C SER A 184 -9.93 0.29 10.02
N ILE A 185 -8.61 0.51 9.87
CA ILE A 185 -7.93 1.76 10.28
C ILE A 185 -8.59 2.97 9.57
N MET A 186 -9.13 2.77 8.36
CA MET A 186 -9.94 3.73 7.60
C MET A 186 -11.14 4.32 8.37
N LYS A 187 -11.67 3.66 9.40
CA LYS A 187 -12.77 4.18 10.24
C LYS A 187 -12.28 5.16 11.32
N TYR A 188 -10.98 5.19 11.59
CA TYR A 188 -10.39 5.92 12.72
C TYR A 188 -9.24 6.86 12.32
N ILE A 189 -9.00 7.03 11.01
CA ILE A 189 -8.10 8.04 10.49
C ILE A 189 -8.89 9.34 10.32
N THR A 190 -8.48 10.37 11.06
CA THR A 190 -8.91 11.74 10.79
C THR A 190 -7.76 12.45 10.08
N ILE A 191 -7.94 12.77 8.80
CA ILE A 191 -6.99 13.58 8.03
C ILE A 191 -7.37 15.05 8.22
N ILE A 192 -6.44 15.83 8.76
CA ILE A 192 -6.53 17.29 8.84
C ILE A 192 -5.44 17.83 7.90
N SER A 193 -5.64 18.99 7.28
CA SER A 193 -4.61 19.60 6.42
C SER A 193 -3.25 19.65 7.14
N GLY A 194 -2.24 18.93 6.60
CA GLY A 194 -0.88 18.87 7.14
C GLY A 194 -0.66 17.91 8.32
N CYS A 195 -1.69 17.14 8.72
CA CYS A 195 -1.59 16.23 9.86
C CYS A 195 -2.51 15.00 9.69
N ILE A 196 -1.94 13.80 9.83
CA ILE A 196 -2.71 12.56 9.90
C ILE A 196 -2.83 12.15 11.36
N LEU A 197 -4.07 12.14 11.86
CA LEU A 197 -4.39 11.61 13.17
C LEU A 197 -4.95 10.20 13.02
N ILE A 198 -4.26 9.19 13.54
CA ILE A 198 -4.71 7.79 13.52
C ILE A 198 -5.06 7.38 14.96
N LYS A 199 -6.36 7.23 15.23
CA LYS A 199 -6.85 6.59 16.45
C LYS A 199 -6.74 5.08 16.30
N TYR A 200 -5.76 4.48 16.94
CA TYR A 200 -5.49 3.06 16.76
C TYR A 200 -6.30 2.20 17.75
N SER A 201 -7.31 1.48 17.26
CA SER A 201 -8.01 0.48 18.06
C SER A 201 -7.20 -0.81 18.11
N VAL A 202 -6.34 -0.96 19.11
CA VAL A 202 -5.65 -2.23 19.34
C VAL A 202 -6.68 -3.25 19.83
N TYR A 203 -7.02 -4.23 19.00
CA TYR A 203 -7.61 -5.47 19.49
C TYR A 203 -6.46 -6.47 19.72
N TYR A 204 -6.41 -7.06 20.92
CA TYR A 204 -5.37 -7.97 21.43
C TYR A 204 -3.96 -7.36 21.69
N GLY A 205 -3.76 -6.87 22.92
CA GLY A 205 -2.48 -7.02 23.64
C GLY A 205 -1.30 -6.11 23.29
N SER A 206 -1.36 -5.30 22.23
CA SER A 206 -0.27 -4.34 21.91
C SER A 206 -0.38 -3.07 22.75
N THR A 207 0.65 -2.76 23.52
CA THR A 207 0.75 -1.53 24.33
C THR A 207 1.32 -0.37 23.49
N ALA A 208 1.17 0.87 23.98
CA ALA A 208 1.87 2.02 23.41
C ALA A 208 3.38 1.75 23.29
N ASP A 209 3.98 1.09 24.28
CA ASP A 209 5.40 0.72 24.27
C ASP A 209 5.76 -0.24 23.13
N SER A 210 4.88 -1.20 22.82
CA SER A 210 5.09 -2.14 21.71
C SER A 210 5.06 -1.44 20.35
N LEU A 211 4.18 -0.44 20.20
CA LEU A 211 4.10 0.40 19.00
C LEU A 211 5.28 1.37 18.90
N ILE A 212 5.74 1.94 20.02
CA ILE A 212 6.94 2.76 20.08
C ILE A 212 8.17 1.94 19.67
N GLU A 213 8.35 0.74 20.20
CA GLU A 213 9.48 -0.13 19.84
C GLU A 213 9.45 -0.51 18.34
N TYR A 214 8.27 -0.79 17.80
CA TYR A 214 8.10 -1.09 16.37
C TYR A 214 8.41 0.13 15.49
N THR A 215 7.83 1.29 15.81
CA THR A 215 8.03 2.53 15.03
C THR A 215 9.46 3.05 15.13
N GLN A 216 10.16 2.84 16.25
CA GLN A 216 11.60 3.14 16.37
C GLN A 216 12.45 2.39 15.35
N LYS A 217 12.07 1.16 14.97
CA LYS A 217 12.78 0.39 13.92
C LYS A 217 12.57 0.98 12.52
N LYS A 218 11.58 1.86 12.35
CA LYS A 218 11.21 2.51 11.08
C LYS A 218 11.66 3.98 11.01
N LEU A 219 12.47 4.48 11.95
CA LEU A 219 12.89 5.90 11.96
C LEU A 219 13.56 6.34 10.67
N GLN A 220 14.50 5.56 10.14
CA GLN A 220 15.18 5.91 8.90
C GLN A 220 14.19 5.93 7.71
N PHE A 221 13.27 4.97 7.65
CA PHE A 221 12.20 4.96 6.65
C PHE A 221 11.35 6.22 6.75
N MET A 222 10.83 6.54 7.94
CA MET A 222 9.98 7.70 8.21
C MET A 222 10.62 9.02 7.76
N ARG A 223 11.92 9.19 8.07
CA ARG A 223 12.70 10.36 7.66
C ARG A 223 12.75 10.51 6.15
N LEU A 224 13.11 9.41 5.47
CA LEU A 224 13.26 9.40 4.02
C LEU A 224 11.96 9.71 3.30
N ILE A 225 10.80 9.38 3.87
CA ILE A 225 9.50 9.61 3.24
C ILE A 225 8.80 10.91 3.72
N GLY A 226 9.49 11.75 4.48
CA GLY A 226 9.00 13.07 4.87
C GLY A 226 7.99 13.06 6.02
N ILE A 227 8.13 12.11 6.95
CA ILE A 227 7.49 12.18 8.27
C ILE A 227 8.44 12.94 9.19
N PHE A 228 8.07 14.15 9.58
CA PHE A 228 8.92 15.04 10.39
C PHE A 228 8.61 14.97 11.88
N SER A 229 7.38 14.62 12.25
CA SER A 229 7.07 14.32 13.62
C SER A 229 6.05 13.20 13.77
N LEU A 230 6.32 12.34 14.76
CA LEU A 230 5.45 11.24 15.14
C LEU A 230 5.37 11.18 16.67
N TYR A 231 4.14 11.21 17.18
CA TYR A 231 3.84 11.06 18.60
C TYR A 231 2.95 9.84 18.81
N ILE A 232 3.24 9.07 19.86
CA ILE A 232 2.38 7.97 20.33
C ILE A 232 1.97 8.30 21.77
N ASN A 233 0.68 8.55 22.02
CA ASN A 233 0.18 8.97 23.34
C ASN A 233 0.98 10.14 23.94
N ASP A 234 1.17 11.20 23.14
CA ASP A 234 1.96 12.38 23.51
C ASP A 234 3.46 12.10 23.78
N HIS A 235 3.92 10.85 23.65
CA HIS A 235 5.33 10.51 23.66
C HIS A 235 5.94 10.78 22.28
N PRO A 236 6.96 11.65 22.16
CA PRO A 236 7.62 11.88 20.88
C PRO A 236 8.45 10.66 20.49
N VAL A 237 8.17 10.10 19.32
CA VAL A 237 8.95 9.02 18.71
C VAL A 237 9.91 9.59 17.68
N LEU A 238 9.47 10.57 16.90
CA LEU A 238 10.27 11.29 15.91
C LEU A 238 9.96 12.78 16.05
N ILE A 239 11.01 13.60 16.11
CA ILE A 239 10.94 15.06 16.01
C ILE A 239 12.12 15.49 15.16
N GLU A 240 11.86 16.08 14.01
CA GLU A 240 12.85 16.64 13.10
C GLU A 240 12.60 18.13 12.86
N ASP A 241 13.62 18.82 12.35
CA ASP A 241 13.57 20.26 12.08
C ASP A 241 12.67 20.53 10.86
N GLU A 242 11.69 21.41 11.02
CA GLU A 242 10.63 21.67 10.03
C GLU A 242 11.11 22.46 8.79
N ASN A 243 12.39 22.85 8.76
CA ASN A 243 12.98 23.72 7.73
C ASN A 243 13.75 22.96 6.63
N MET A 244 13.64 21.63 6.54
CA MET A 244 14.25 20.87 5.45
C MET A 244 13.45 21.02 4.15
N ASN A 245 14.14 21.32 3.05
CA ASN A 245 13.55 21.34 1.71
C ASN A 245 13.27 19.90 1.25
N PHE A 246 12.06 19.41 1.51
CA PHE A 246 11.64 18.05 1.15
C PHE A 246 10.81 18.01 -0.14
N THR A 247 11.20 17.12 -1.04
CA THR A 247 10.41 16.67 -2.20
C THR A 247 10.51 15.15 -2.29
N PHE A 248 9.52 14.48 -2.88
CA PHE A 248 9.58 13.02 -3.01
C PHE A 248 10.72 12.58 -3.95
N GLU A 249 11.10 13.43 -4.89
CA GLU A 249 12.25 13.22 -5.76
C GLU A 249 13.57 13.23 -5.00
N LEU A 250 13.78 14.24 -4.13
CA LEU A 250 14.96 14.29 -3.26
C LEU A 250 14.98 13.11 -2.29
N ALA A 251 13.83 12.77 -1.72
CA ALA A 251 13.65 11.59 -0.88
C ALA A 251 14.05 10.29 -1.60
N LEU A 252 13.68 10.13 -2.87
CA LEU A 252 14.04 8.95 -3.65
C LEU A 252 15.56 8.88 -3.85
N LEU A 253 16.20 10.00 -4.22
CA LEU A 253 17.65 10.07 -4.37
C LEU A 253 18.38 9.74 -3.05
N GLU A 254 17.89 10.26 -1.92
CA GLU A 254 18.44 9.98 -0.59
C GLU A 254 18.24 8.52 -0.17
N ALA A 255 17.05 7.95 -0.41
CA ALA A 255 16.75 6.56 -0.10
C ALA A 255 17.64 5.59 -0.89
N VAL A 256 17.86 5.87 -2.18
CA VAL A 256 18.80 5.12 -3.03
C VAL A 256 20.23 5.26 -2.52
N THR A 257 20.65 6.49 -2.21
CA THR A 257 22.00 6.77 -1.69
C THR A 257 22.28 6.02 -0.39
N ALA A 258 21.26 5.90 0.46
CA ALA A 258 21.30 5.17 1.72
C ALA A 258 21.16 3.64 1.59
N GLY A 259 20.84 3.13 0.39
CA GLY A 259 20.58 1.70 0.18
C GLY A 259 19.31 1.20 0.88
N ASN A 260 18.33 2.07 1.11
CA ASN A 260 17.10 1.71 1.82
C ASN A 260 16.04 1.19 0.85
N ASN A 261 16.05 -0.13 0.60
CA ASN A 261 15.12 -0.80 -0.31
C ASN A 261 13.65 -0.49 0.03
N GLU A 262 13.29 -0.51 1.31
CA GLU A 262 11.92 -0.27 1.76
C GLU A 262 11.41 1.14 1.39
N ALA A 263 12.22 2.17 1.64
CA ALA A 263 11.86 3.54 1.29
C ALA A 263 11.80 3.74 -0.23
N VAL A 264 12.71 3.10 -0.99
CA VAL A 264 12.69 3.14 -2.46
C VAL A 264 11.39 2.51 -2.99
N GLU A 265 11.06 1.28 -2.57
CA GLU A 265 9.84 0.60 -3.02
C GLU A 265 8.58 1.38 -2.68
N PHE A 266 8.54 2.00 -1.49
CA PHE A 266 7.45 2.86 -1.07
C PHE A 266 7.29 4.07 -2.00
N LEU A 267 8.37 4.81 -2.25
CA LEU A 267 8.36 6.02 -3.06
C LEU A 267 8.00 5.73 -4.52
N LEU A 268 8.44 4.61 -5.08
CA LEU A 268 8.13 4.21 -6.46
C LEU A 268 6.66 3.83 -6.68
N GLN A 269 5.91 3.54 -5.61
CA GLN A 269 4.47 3.28 -5.70
C GLN A 269 3.61 4.55 -5.63
N LEU A 270 4.21 5.71 -5.31
CA LEU A 270 3.50 6.98 -5.30
C LEU A 270 3.36 7.50 -6.74
N GLU A 271 2.13 7.73 -7.20
CA GLU A 271 1.83 8.22 -8.55
C GLU A 271 2.47 9.59 -8.87
N THR A 272 2.83 10.36 -7.84
CA THR A 272 3.34 11.72 -7.97
C THR A 272 4.86 11.79 -8.16
N VAL A 273 5.59 10.69 -7.98
CA VAL A 273 7.06 10.70 -7.98
C VAL A 273 7.62 10.70 -9.40
N ASN A 274 8.42 11.72 -9.73
CA ASN A 274 9.23 11.68 -10.93
C ASN A 274 10.49 10.82 -10.72
N ILE A 275 10.42 9.56 -11.17
CA ILE A 275 11.51 8.56 -11.06
C ILE A 275 12.80 9.02 -11.76
N ASP A 276 12.67 9.80 -12.84
CA ASP A 276 13.77 10.29 -13.65
C ASP A 276 14.32 11.65 -13.18
N HIS A 277 13.93 12.12 -12.00
CA HIS A 277 14.48 13.34 -11.42
C HIS A 277 16.00 13.23 -11.21
N THR A 278 16.69 14.34 -11.44
CA THR A 278 18.15 14.44 -11.36
C THR A 278 18.58 15.33 -10.21
N ASN A 279 19.63 14.94 -9.49
CA ASN A 279 20.31 15.80 -8.52
C ASN A 279 21.11 16.94 -9.22
N GLU A 280 21.84 17.73 -8.44
CA GLU A 280 22.66 18.85 -8.95
C GLU A 280 23.77 18.42 -9.92
N GLU A 281 24.21 17.15 -9.85
CA GLU A 281 25.20 16.56 -10.77
C GLU A 281 24.55 16.04 -12.07
N GLY A 282 23.22 16.14 -12.20
CA GLY A 282 22.46 15.53 -13.30
C GLY A 282 22.21 14.03 -13.11
N LYS A 283 22.55 13.45 -11.95
CA LYS A 283 22.41 12.02 -11.71
C LYS A 283 20.99 11.65 -11.29
N THR A 284 20.44 10.63 -11.93
CA THR A 284 19.15 10.02 -11.55
C THR A 284 19.31 9.02 -10.41
N ALA A 285 18.19 8.60 -9.82
CA ALA A 285 18.13 7.50 -8.87
C ALA A 285 18.79 6.22 -9.43
N LEU A 286 18.54 5.88 -10.70
CA LEU A 286 19.12 4.70 -11.34
C LEU A 286 20.64 4.79 -11.45
N MET A 287 21.18 5.97 -11.78
CA MET A 287 22.64 6.19 -11.83
C MET A 287 23.29 6.02 -10.46
N LEU A 288 22.69 6.60 -9.41
CA LEU A 288 23.21 6.48 -8.04
C LEU A 288 23.19 5.02 -7.55
N ALA A 289 22.14 4.26 -7.86
CA ALA A 289 22.05 2.85 -7.53
C ALA A 289 23.14 2.03 -8.25
N CYS A 290 23.40 2.34 -9.53
CA CYS A 290 24.44 1.68 -10.33
C CYS A 290 25.86 2.06 -9.86
N GLU A 291 26.10 3.31 -9.47
CA GLU A 291 27.37 3.77 -8.91
C GLU A 291 27.69 3.07 -7.58
N ARG A 292 26.65 2.78 -6.77
CA ARG A 292 26.79 2.16 -5.44
C ARG A 292 26.68 0.64 -5.42
N GLY A 293 26.31 0.02 -6.54
CA GLY A 293 26.18 -1.44 -6.64
C GLY A 293 24.93 -2.00 -5.95
N HIS A 294 23.87 -1.21 -5.80
CA HIS A 294 22.63 -1.65 -5.14
C HIS A 294 21.73 -2.42 -6.12
N GLU A 295 22.02 -3.71 -6.31
CA GLU A 295 21.34 -4.56 -7.31
C GLU A 295 19.81 -4.59 -7.16
N ASP A 296 19.29 -4.77 -5.93
CA ASP A 296 17.85 -4.80 -5.68
C ASP A 296 17.16 -3.48 -6.04
N ILE A 297 17.80 -2.36 -5.70
CA ILE A 297 17.29 -1.01 -6.00
C ILE A 297 17.30 -0.77 -7.52
N VAL A 298 18.35 -1.21 -8.22
CA VAL A 298 18.38 -1.15 -9.70
C VAL A 298 17.21 -1.92 -10.27
N HIS A 299 16.95 -3.14 -9.78
CA HIS A 299 15.82 -3.94 -10.25
C HIS A 299 14.47 -3.22 -10.01
N SER A 300 14.26 -2.67 -8.82
CA SER A 300 13.02 -1.94 -8.49
C SER A 300 12.82 -0.70 -9.36
N LEU A 301 13.87 0.09 -9.60
CA LEU A 301 13.82 1.28 -10.46
C LEU A 301 13.53 0.92 -11.92
N LEU A 302 14.16 -0.12 -12.46
CA LEU A 302 13.90 -0.59 -13.82
C LEU A 302 12.47 -1.14 -13.97
N SER A 303 11.98 -1.87 -12.96
CA SER A 303 10.62 -2.39 -12.93
C SER A 303 9.57 -1.27 -12.89
N ALA A 304 9.90 -0.15 -12.23
CA ALA A 304 9.08 1.06 -12.20
C ALA A 304 9.20 1.92 -13.47
N GLY A 305 10.03 1.52 -14.44
CA GLY A 305 10.15 2.18 -15.75
C GLY A 305 11.16 3.33 -15.80
N ALA A 306 12.17 3.35 -14.91
CA ALA A 306 13.25 4.34 -14.95
C ALA A 306 13.95 4.34 -16.32
N ASN A 307 14.24 5.55 -16.84
CA ASN A 307 14.92 5.70 -18.12
C ASN A 307 16.42 5.39 -17.99
N VAL A 308 16.85 4.36 -18.70
CA VAL A 308 18.22 3.83 -18.67
C VAL A 308 19.26 4.67 -19.41
N ASP A 309 18.82 5.54 -20.33
CA ASP A 309 19.67 6.28 -21.26
C ASP A 309 19.81 7.77 -20.91
N ILE A 310 19.27 8.21 -19.76
CA ILE A 310 19.56 9.56 -19.25
C ILE A 310 21.08 9.70 -19.06
N GLN A 311 21.58 10.90 -19.33
CA GLN A 311 22.98 11.28 -19.18
C GLN A 311 23.09 12.36 -18.10
N ASP A 312 24.06 12.20 -17.20
CA ASP A 312 24.39 13.22 -16.20
C ASP A 312 25.15 14.41 -16.83
N ASN A 313 25.60 15.36 -16.00
CA ASN A 313 26.32 16.55 -16.48
C ASN A 313 27.66 16.24 -17.18
N GLU A 314 28.22 15.04 -16.95
CA GLU A 314 29.44 14.53 -17.60
C GLU A 314 29.14 13.64 -18.82
N GLU A 315 27.87 13.59 -19.23
CA GLU A 315 27.36 12.71 -20.28
C GLU A 315 27.48 11.21 -19.94
N SER A 316 27.57 10.87 -18.65
CA SER A 316 27.64 9.49 -18.19
C SER A 316 26.24 8.90 -17.98
N THR A 317 26.06 7.64 -18.40
CA THR A 317 24.82 6.87 -18.23
C THR A 317 24.91 5.89 -17.04
N ALA A 318 23.77 5.35 -16.60
CA ALA A 318 23.74 4.30 -15.58
C ALA A 318 24.60 3.07 -15.97
N LEU A 319 24.60 2.70 -17.26
CA LEU A 319 25.41 1.59 -17.79
C LEU A 319 26.91 1.89 -17.71
N MET A 320 27.33 3.13 -17.97
CA MET A 320 28.72 3.54 -17.84
C MET A 320 29.18 3.49 -16.38
N MET A 321 28.35 3.92 -15.43
CA MET A 321 28.66 3.80 -14.01
C MET A 321 28.83 2.33 -13.60
N ALA A 322 27.88 1.46 -13.95
CA ALA A 322 27.98 0.03 -13.63
C ALA A 322 29.23 -0.63 -14.23
N ARG A 323 29.66 -0.22 -15.44
CA ARG A 323 30.91 -0.65 -16.07
C ARG A 323 32.15 -0.14 -15.34
N LYS A 324 32.20 1.14 -15.00
CA LYS A 324 33.32 1.78 -14.29
C LYS A 324 33.65 1.06 -12.98
N TYR A 325 32.62 0.62 -12.25
CA TYR A 325 32.77 -0.11 -10.99
C TYR A 325 32.72 -1.64 -11.12
N ASN A 326 32.60 -2.16 -12.35
CA ASN A 326 32.61 -3.60 -12.66
C ASN A 326 31.48 -4.41 -11.98
N TYR A 327 30.28 -3.85 -11.89
CA TYR A 327 29.10 -4.53 -11.36
C TYR A 327 28.39 -5.34 -12.46
N ILE A 328 28.89 -6.55 -12.70
CA ILE A 328 28.46 -7.42 -13.82
C ILE A 328 26.95 -7.71 -13.81
N SER A 329 26.36 -8.01 -12.65
CA SER A 329 24.92 -8.27 -12.54
C SER A 329 24.09 -7.05 -12.98
N ILE A 330 24.48 -5.86 -12.53
CA ILE A 330 23.83 -4.59 -12.88
C ILE A 330 23.99 -4.28 -14.37
N ILE A 331 25.17 -4.51 -14.94
CA ILE A 331 25.39 -4.38 -16.40
C ILE A 331 24.40 -5.26 -17.17
N HIS A 332 24.22 -6.51 -16.75
CA HIS A 332 23.27 -7.40 -17.40
C HIS A 332 21.82 -6.91 -17.27
N MET A 333 21.40 -6.45 -16.08
CA MET A 333 20.05 -5.89 -15.88
C MET A 333 19.80 -4.68 -16.79
N LEU A 334 20.74 -3.75 -16.86
CA LEU A 334 20.62 -2.55 -17.69
C LEU A 334 20.55 -2.90 -19.19
N LEU A 335 21.36 -3.84 -19.67
CA LEU A 335 21.31 -4.30 -21.06
C LEU A 335 20.00 -5.03 -21.38
N GLN A 336 19.45 -5.79 -20.44
CA GLN A 336 18.13 -6.41 -20.57
C GLN A 336 17.01 -5.37 -20.61
N ALA A 337 17.19 -4.23 -19.93
CA ALA A 337 16.33 -3.06 -20.02
C ALA A 337 16.62 -2.18 -21.25
N ASN A 338 17.36 -2.69 -22.25
CA ASN A 338 17.71 -2.02 -23.51
C ASN A 338 18.58 -0.75 -23.37
N ALA A 339 19.40 -0.64 -22.32
CA ALA A 339 20.37 0.45 -22.19
C ALA A 339 21.31 0.49 -23.40
N ASN A 340 21.50 1.68 -23.97
CA ASN A 340 22.31 1.87 -25.17
C ASN A 340 23.81 1.82 -24.83
N PRO A 341 24.56 0.79 -25.27
CA PRO A 341 25.98 0.66 -24.94
C PRO A 341 26.89 1.60 -25.76
N HIS A 342 26.34 2.37 -26.70
CA HIS A 342 27.06 3.21 -27.65
C HIS A 342 26.93 4.71 -27.38
N LEU A 343 26.20 5.12 -26.34
CA LEU A 343 26.27 6.50 -25.85
C LEU A 343 27.72 6.80 -25.44
N LYS A 344 28.15 8.05 -25.59
CA LYS A 344 29.52 8.51 -25.34
C LYS A 344 29.52 9.55 -24.24
N THR A 345 30.60 9.57 -23.47
CA THR A 345 30.85 10.64 -22.48
C THR A 345 31.48 11.87 -23.16
N LYS A 346 31.57 12.98 -22.41
CA LYS A 346 32.38 14.13 -22.84
C LYS A 346 33.84 13.77 -23.05
N GLU A 347 34.39 12.88 -22.22
CA GLU A 347 35.80 12.43 -22.31
C GLU A 347 36.08 11.67 -23.61
N ASP A 348 35.14 10.81 -24.05
CA ASP A 348 35.24 10.06 -25.32
C ASP A 348 35.34 10.98 -26.56
N LEU A 349 34.89 12.23 -26.46
CA LEU A 349 34.95 13.22 -27.54
C LEU A 349 36.29 13.97 -27.60
N PHE A 350 36.99 14.11 -26.46
CA PHE A 350 38.30 14.76 -26.42
C PHE A 350 39.44 13.86 -26.88
N ASP A 351 39.32 12.54 -26.72
CA ASP A 351 40.31 11.56 -27.21
C ASP A 351 40.33 11.40 -28.74
N ILE A 352 39.33 11.93 -29.46
CA ILE A 352 39.25 11.86 -30.93
C ILE A 352 39.99 13.03 -31.62
N HIS A 353 40.66 13.91 -30.88
CA HIS A 353 41.38 15.09 -31.41
C HIS A 353 42.88 15.10 -31.10
N VAL A 354 43.46 13.96 -30.70
CA VAL A 354 44.91 13.81 -30.52
C VAL A 354 45.40 12.65 -31.40
N ASP A 355 45.63 12.95 -32.67
CA ASP A 355 46.48 12.14 -33.57
C ASP A 355 47.43 13.07 -34.35
#